data_AF-A0A954IU53-F1
#
_entry.id   AF-A0A954IU53-F1
#
_cell.length_a   1.000
_cell.length_b   1.000
_cell.length_c   1.000
_cell.angle_alpha   90.00
_cell.angle_beta   90.00
_cell.angle_gamma   90.00
#
_symmetry.space_group_name_H-M   'P 1'
#
loop_
_entity.id
_entity.type
_entity.pdbx_description
1 polymer ?
#
loop_
_entity_poly.entity_id
_entity_poly.type
_entity_poly.pdbx_seq_one_letter_code
_entity_poly.pdbx_strand_id
1 'polypeptide(L)' 'IFPEQVACDHIQSWSNEGDLIYDPFLGSGTTGKVALRLGRRFIGSEISEEYCDIAKGRIVEKSPSSHSKSVI' A
#
# COMPACT_ATOMS: atom_id res chain seq x y z
N ILE A 1 10.45 10.83 -0.56
CA ILE A 1 9.20 10.09 -0.25
C ILE A 1 8.11 10.62 -1.16
N PHE A 2 7.36 9.74 -1.84
CA PHE A 2 6.26 10.11 -2.74
C PHE A 2 5.05 10.69 -1.98
N PRO A 3 4.41 11.78 -2.42
CA PRO A 3 3.26 12.39 -1.74
C PRO A 3 2.03 11.48 -1.66
N GLU A 4 1.43 11.35 -0.48
CA GLU A 4 0.26 10.49 -0.27
C GLU A 4 -0.99 10.95 -1.02
N GLN A 5 -1.16 12.27 -1.21
CA GLN A 5 -2.36 12.81 -1.87
C GLN A 5 -2.48 12.33 -3.32
N VAL A 6 -1.37 12.32 -4.06
CA VAL A 6 -1.36 11.86 -5.45
C VAL A 6 -1.71 10.37 -5.55
N ALA A 7 -1.19 9.54 -4.63
CA ALA A 7 -1.57 8.14 -4.56
C ALA A 7 -3.06 7.98 -4.20
N CYS A 8 -3.59 8.81 -3.30
CA CYS A 8 -4.99 8.79 -2.89
C CYS A 8 -5.91 9.08 -4.07
N ASP A 9 -5.65 10.17 -4.80
CA ASP A 9 -6.46 10.61 -5.94
C ASP A 9 -6.51 9.52 -7.03
N HIS A 10 -5.36 8.88 -7.32
CA HIS A 10 -5.31 7.78 -8.29
C HIS A 10 -6.03 6.52 -7.81
N ILE A 11 -5.79 6.07 -6.56
CA ILE A 11 -6.44 4.87 -6.04
C ILE A 11 -7.97 5.06 -6.00
N GLN A 12 -8.46 6.22 -5.58
CA GLN A 12 -9.90 6.50 -5.53
C GLN A 12 -10.53 6.62 -6.93
N SER A 13 -9.83 7.21 -7.89
CA SER A 13 -10.37 7.40 -9.25
C SER A 13 -10.52 6.09 -10.02
N TRP A 14 -9.67 5.09 -9.74
CA TRP A 14 -9.50 3.91 -10.58
C TRP A 14 -9.71 2.57 -9.86
N SER A 15 -10.23 2.57 -8.63
CA SER A 15 -10.54 1.35 -7.88
C SER A 15 -11.69 1.54 -6.91
N ASN A 16 -12.30 0.44 -6.47
CA ASN A 16 -13.31 0.39 -5.43
C ASN A 16 -12.73 -0.18 -4.13
N GLU A 17 -13.44 -0.04 -3.02
CA GLU A 17 -13.10 -0.74 -1.77
C GLU A 17 -13.03 -2.25 -2.00
N GLY A 18 -12.05 -2.92 -1.38
CA GLY A 18 -11.78 -4.36 -1.56
C GLY A 18 -10.95 -4.74 -2.79
N ASP A 19 -10.82 -3.85 -3.78
CA ASP A 19 -9.98 -4.10 -4.96
C ASP A 19 -8.51 -4.29 -4.57
N LEU A 20 -7.76 -4.96 -5.46
CA LEU A 20 -6.34 -5.20 -5.30
C LEU A 20 -5.53 -4.16 -6.08
N ILE A 21 -4.68 -3.41 -5.36
CA ILE A 21 -3.70 -2.49 -5.95
C ILE A 21 -2.35 -3.20 -6.06
N TYR A 22 -1.69 -3.10 -7.20
CA TYR A 22 -0.33 -3.60 -7.38
C TYR A 22 0.64 -2.46 -7.70
N ASP A 23 1.75 -2.41 -6.98
CA ASP A 23 2.84 -1.45 -7.22
C ASP A 23 4.18 -2.20 -7.39
N PRO A 24 4.74 -2.29 -8.61
CA PRO A 24 6.00 -2.99 -8.86
C PRO A 24 7.24 -2.20 -8.40
N PHE A 25 7.10 -0.96 -7.93
CA PHE A 25 8.17 -0.08 -7.47
C PHE A 25 7.79 0.59 -6.15
N LEU A 26 7.45 -0.24 -5.15
CA LEU A 26 6.82 0.17 -3.90
C LEU A 26 7.62 1.26 -3.16
N GLY A 27 8.95 1.24 -3.28
CA GLY A 27 9.86 2.17 -2.60
C GLY A 27 9.55 2.24 -1.11
N SER A 28 9.34 3.44 -0.59
CA SER A 28 9.00 3.65 0.83
C SER A 28 7.57 3.25 1.25
N GLY A 29 6.77 2.63 0.37
CA GLY A 29 5.46 2.09 0.72
C GLY A 29 4.27 3.06 0.65
N THR A 30 4.37 4.18 -0.07
CA THR A 30 3.26 5.16 -0.14
C THR A 30 1.99 4.54 -0.72
N THR A 31 2.08 3.79 -1.83
CA THR A 31 0.92 3.15 -2.47
C THR A 31 0.25 2.14 -1.54
N GLY A 32 1.01 1.24 -0.91
CA GLY A 32 0.47 0.24 0.02
C GLY A 32 -0.21 0.88 1.24
N LYS A 33 0.42 1.89 1.85
CA LYS A 33 -0.15 2.63 2.99
C LYS A 33 -1.50 3.28 2.63
N VAL A 34 -1.56 3.95 1.48
CA VAL A 34 -2.78 4.64 1.04
C VAL A 34 -3.85 3.64 0.61
N ALA A 35 -3.50 2.56 -0.08
CA ALA A 35 -4.42 1.50 -0.46
C ALA A 35 -5.11 0.90 0.77
N LEU A 36 -4.35 0.50 1.80
CA LEU A 36 -4.92 -0.01 3.05
C LEU A 36 -5.81 1.02 3.75
N ARG A 37 -5.38 2.28 3.83
CA ARG A 37 -6.19 3.37 4.44
C ARG A 37 -7.52 3.58 3.74
N LEU A 38 -7.55 3.39 2.42
CA LEU A 38 -8.76 3.48 1.60
C LEU A 38 -9.55 2.17 1.55
N GLY A 39 -9.21 1.14 2.34
CA GLY A 39 -9.96 -0.12 2.34
C GLY A 39 -9.73 -0.99 1.10
N ARG A 40 -8.62 -0.80 0.39
CA ARG A 40 -8.17 -1.69 -0.70
C ARG A 40 -7.16 -2.69 -0.15
N ARG A 41 -7.00 -3.80 -0.85
CA ARG A 41 -5.87 -4.72 -0.66
C ARG A 41 -4.69 -4.23 -1.49
N PHE A 42 -3.47 -4.61 -1.15
CA PHE A 42 -2.32 -4.30 -1.98
C PHE A 42 -1.31 -5.45 -2.06
N ILE A 43 -0.55 -5.48 -3.15
CA ILE A 43 0.70 -6.21 -3.30
C ILE A 43 1.74 -5.19 -3.78
N GLY A 44 2.94 -5.24 -3.24
CA GLY A 44 4.05 -4.40 -3.70
C GLY A 44 5.27 -5.23 -4.03
N SER A 45 6.15 -4.70 -4.87
CA SER A 45 7.48 -5.24 -5.10
C SER A 45 8.51 -4.13 -4.96
N GLU A 46 9.62 -4.41 -4.30
CA GLU A 46 10.75 -3.50 -4.16
C GLU A 46 12.03 -4.33 -4.12
N ILE A 47 13.06 -3.88 -4.85
CA ILE A 47 14.33 -4.62 -4.99
C ILE A 47 15.30 -4.27 -3.87
N SER A 48 15.21 -3.06 -3.31
CA SER A 48 16.07 -2.62 -2.22
C SER A 48 15.54 -3.10 -0.88
N GLU A 49 16.32 -3.95 -0.22
CA GLU A 49 16.02 -4.46 1.12
C GLU A 49 15.83 -3.33 2.15
N GLU A 50 16.65 -2.27 2.06
CA GLU A 50 16.52 -1.07 2.90
C GLU A 50 15.13 -0.41 2.72
N TYR A 51 14.67 -0.25 1.48
CA TYR A 51 13.34 0.31 1.22
C TYR A 51 12.22 -0.66 1.63
N CYS A 52 12.41 -1.97 1.52
CA CYS A 52 11.48 -2.97 2.04
C CYS A 52 11.27 -2.80 3.55
N ASP A 53 12.34 -2.57 4.32
CA ASP A 53 12.25 -2.38 5.76
C ASP A 53 11.58 -1.04 6.14
N ILE A 54 11.89 0.02 5.40
CA ILE A 54 11.18 1.31 5.53
C ILE A 54 9.69 1.15 5.22
N ALA A 55 9.33 0.42 4.16
CA ALA A 55 7.95 0.17 3.77
C ALA A 55 7.20 -0.64 4.82
N LYS A 56 7.79 -1.74 5.35
CA LYS A 56 7.22 -2.55 6.44
C LYS A 56 6.88 -1.71 7.67
N GLY A 57 7.75 -0.78 8.07
CA GLY A 57 7.49 0.10 9.21
C GLY A 57 6.39 1.14 8.97
N ARG A 58 6.11 1.48 7.71
CA ARG A 58 5.14 2.52 7.32
C ARG A 58 3.77 1.95 6.96
N ILE A 59 3.73 0.75 6.41
CA ILE A 59 2.53 0.03 6.03
C ILE A 59 2.08 -0.76 7.26
N VAL A 60 1.33 -0.10 8.14
CA VAL A 60 0.77 -0.73 9.33
C VAL A 60 -0.73 -0.91 9.13
N GLU A 61 -1.20 -2.15 9.19
CA GLU A 61 -2.62 -2.47 9.18
C GLU A 61 -3.30 -1.88 10.43
N LYS A 62 -4.22 -0.93 10.23
CA LYS A 62 -5.30 -0.67 11.19
C LYS A 62 -6.56 -1.37 10.67
N SER A 63 -6.60 -2.69 10.78
CA SER A 63 -7.80 -3.45 10.42
C SER A 63 -8.79 -3.42 11.60
N PRO A 64 -10.05 -2.97 11.44
CA PRO A 64 -11.15 -3.55 12.18
C PRO A 64 -11.50 -4.88 11.51
N SER A 65 -11.08 -5.98 12.16
CA SER A 65 -11.50 -7.38 11.92
C SER A 65 -11.39 -8.01 10.51
N SER A 66 -10.62 -9.11 10.48
CA SER A 66 -10.68 -10.28 9.57
C SER A 66 -9.72 -10.31 8.36
N HIS A 67 -8.59 -10.99 8.58
CA HIS A 67 -7.84 -11.85 7.66
C HIS A 67 -7.54 -11.32 6.24
N SER A 68 -6.50 -10.51 6.08
CA SER A 68 -5.73 -10.49 4.84
C SER A 68 -4.25 -10.44 5.17
N LYS A 69 -3.48 -11.45 4.73
CA LYS A 69 -2.02 -11.43 4.88
C LYS A 69 -1.46 -10.44 3.86
N SER A 70 -0.87 -9.36 4.33
CA SER A 70 -0.05 -8.48 3.49
C SER A 70 1.30 -9.18 3.24
N VAL A 71 1.56 -9.59 1.99
CA VAL A 71 2.88 -10.06 1.55
C VAL A 71 3.57 -8.87 0.90
N ILE A 72 4.70 -8.49 1.47
CA ILE A 72 5.61 -7.47 0.95
C ILE A 72 6.79 -8.22 0.33
#